data_AF-A0A7S0WJ85-F1
#
_entry.id   AF-A0A7S0WJ85-F1
#
_cell.length_a   1.000
_cell.length_b   1.000
_cell.length_c   1.000
_cell.angle_alpha   90.00
_cell.angle_beta   90.00
_cell.angle_gamma   90.00
#
_symmetry.space_group_name_H-M   'P 1'
#
loop_
_entity.id
_entity.type
_entity.pdbx_description
1 polymer ?
#
loop_
_entity_poly.entity_id
_entity_poly.type
_entity_poly.pdbx_seq_one_letter_code
_entity_poly.pdbx_strand_id
1 'polypeptide(L)'
;VRGGVTDKVFKDMFPGSQWWATHLSQAALKHNSKEYVAVESELSQKLSAASFNAPHTFTSSLAPPHTTPRGLLRSAAQRIMSTAMKQTGGDKLTLAANAHVTKILFDGKEAVGVSLVRSPPRCALCRIDCRLCHFGSSASVTGITQTVAARKEVLLSAGAVGTAQLLMLSGVGAAPDLKKIGIPLTADLPVGKILRDSFVAPIEFESRTPPSPFATNTPFNRLSYLVTRQGPLGVPRAQAIATKGQESYGVEDGSPSVHVRLISDLANGRVLLEPTLVNPRGHGTLSLSSSDPFDPPLVSMNPSAIDDDVAALVEGVVMGDSLVKKPSLRALIGSHAFPDTLCPNPTNGKCRQYDVRHMASPAQRRASTASVGSVVDERLKVAGGITRLRVVDTAAAAAGCGEEDEWCSEAIAQGAANLIASEHD
;
A
#
# COMPACT_ATOMS: atom_id res chain seq x y z
N VAL A 1 28.29 -10.05 12.41
CA VAL A 1 28.12 -9.25 13.66
C VAL A 1 27.69 -7.85 13.21
N ARG A 2 26.46 -7.33 13.32
CA ARG A 2 25.21 -7.68 14.01
C ARG A 2 24.05 -7.18 13.11
N GLY A 3 23.13 -8.06 12.70
CA GLY A 3 21.82 -7.69 12.15
C GLY A 3 20.69 -7.72 13.21
N GLY A 4 21.01 -8.13 14.44
CA GLY A 4 20.03 -8.28 15.53
C GLY A 4 19.71 -7.00 16.31
N VAL A 5 20.25 -5.83 15.92
CA VAL A 5 20.00 -4.56 16.64
C VAL A 5 18.79 -3.82 16.08
N THR A 6 18.56 -3.84 14.77
CA THR A 6 17.44 -3.10 14.13
C THR A 6 16.08 -3.71 14.43
N ASP A 7 15.98 -5.04 14.45
CA ASP A 7 14.70 -5.75 14.65
C ASP A 7 14.23 -5.73 16.11
N LYS A 8 15.19 -5.72 17.05
CA LYS A 8 14.92 -5.53 18.47
C LYS A 8 14.51 -4.09 18.78
N VAL A 9 15.16 -3.10 18.18
CA VAL A 9 14.77 -1.68 18.31
C VAL A 9 13.38 -1.43 17.70
N PHE A 10 13.03 -2.08 16.59
CA PHE A 10 11.70 -1.96 15.98
C PHE A 10 10.61 -2.60 16.86
N LYS A 11 10.84 -3.79 17.43
CA LYS A 11 9.92 -4.42 18.40
C LYS A 11 9.81 -3.62 19.70
N ASP A 12 10.91 -3.07 20.20
CA ASP A 12 10.94 -2.26 21.43
C ASP A 12 10.28 -0.88 21.24
N MET A 13 10.25 -0.35 20.00
CA MET A 13 9.54 0.90 19.65
C MET A 13 8.01 0.75 19.54
N PHE A 14 7.49 -0.47 19.31
CA PHE A 14 6.06 -0.72 19.06
C PHE A 14 5.45 -1.86 19.90
N PRO A 15 5.48 -1.82 21.24
CA PRO A 15 5.05 -2.93 22.11
C PRO A 15 3.52 -3.13 22.21
N GLY A 16 2.72 -2.52 21.32
CA GLY A 16 1.26 -2.42 21.46
C GLY A 16 0.41 -3.03 20.34
N SER A 17 1.00 -3.54 19.25
CA SER A 17 0.25 -3.90 18.03
C SER A 17 -0.84 -4.97 18.24
N GLN A 18 -0.68 -5.87 19.22
CA GLN A 18 -1.66 -6.92 19.52
C GLN A 18 -2.89 -6.43 20.32
N TRP A 19 -2.77 -5.37 21.13
CA TRP A 19 -3.88 -4.88 21.96
C TRP A 19 -4.96 -4.15 21.13
N TRP A 20 -4.54 -3.54 20.02
CA TRP A 20 -5.38 -2.71 19.15
C TRP A 20 -6.29 -3.55 18.25
N ALA A 21 -5.80 -4.70 17.77
CA ALA A 21 -6.55 -5.61 16.89
C ALA A 21 -7.79 -6.20 17.58
N THR A 22 -7.71 -6.49 18.88
CA THR A 22 -8.81 -7.11 19.65
C THR A 22 -9.90 -6.11 20.07
N HIS A 23 -9.53 -4.89 20.49
CA HIS A 23 -10.49 -3.92 21.03
C HIS A 23 -11.25 -3.11 19.96
N LEU A 24 -10.66 -2.90 18.77
CA LEU A 24 -11.31 -2.15 17.69
C LEU A 24 -12.34 -2.97 16.91
N SER A 25 -12.17 -4.30 16.84
CA SER A 25 -13.14 -5.20 16.20
C SER A 25 -14.50 -5.16 16.93
N GLN A 26 -14.52 -5.14 18.26
CA GLN A 26 -15.76 -5.16 19.05
C GLN A 26 -16.56 -3.86 19.00
N ALA A 27 -15.89 -2.71 18.84
CA ALA A 27 -16.56 -1.41 18.80
C ALA A 27 -17.23 -1.11 17.45
N ALA A 28 -16.67 -1.60 16.34
CA ALA A 28 -17.25 -1.42 15.00
C ALA A 28 -18.51 -2.29 14.77
N LEU A 29 -18.62 -3.42 15.47
CA LEU A 29 -19.75 -4.36 15.36
C LEU A 29 -21.09 -3.79 15.89
N LYS A 30 -21.07 -2.74 16.73
CA LYS A 30 -22.29 -2.21 17.36
C LYS A 30 -23.17 -1.32 16.46
N HIS A 31 -22.65 -0.83 15.33
CA HIS A 31 -23.32 0.21 14.54
C HIS A 31 -23.64 -0.15 13.08
N ASN A 32 -23.27 -1.34 12.63
CA ASN A 32 -23.64 -1.84 11.31
C ASN A 32 -24.93 -2.68 11.39
N SER A 33 -25.66 -2.84 10.28
CA SER A 33 -26.89 -3.65 10.27
C SER A 33 -26.57 -5.06 10.79
N LYS A 34 -27.19 -5.42 11.92
CA LYS A 34 -26.91 -6.65 12.67
C LYS A 34 -26.95 -7.91 11.80
N GLU A 35 -27.79 -7.93 10.77
CA GLU A 35 -27.94 -9.03 9.82
C GLU A 35 -26.74 -9.18 8.87
N TYR A 36 -26.18 -8.07 8.38
CA TYR A 36 -25.05 -8.10 7.45
C TYR A 36 -23.77 -8.56 8.17
N VAL A 37 -23.54 -8.01 9.36
CA VAL A 37 -22.47 -8.43 10.27
C VAL A 37 -22.65 -9.88 10.73
N ALA A 38 -23.89 -10.36 10.92
CA ALA A 38 -24.14 -11.75 11.30
C ALA A 38 -23.81 -12.72 10.17
N VAL A 39 -24.24 -12.44 8.93
CA VAL A 39 -23.92 -13.26 7.75
C VAL A 39 -22.40 -13.31 7.54
N GLU A 40 -21.70 -12.20 7.71
CA GLU A 40 -20.24 -12.13 7.54
C GLU A 40 -19.46 -12.71 8.72
N SER A 41 -19.92 -12.51 9.96
CA SER A 41 -19.36 -13.16 11.14
C SER A 41 -19.55 -14.68 11.03
N GLU A 42 -20.69 -15.14 10.53
CA GLU A 42 -20.95 -16.55 10.25
C GLU A 42 -20.08 -17.05 9.08
N LEU A 43 -19.91 -16.28 8.01
CA LEU A 43 -19.02 -16.64 6.90
C LEU A 43 -17.56 -16.70 7.36
N SER A 44 -17.11 -15.70 8.13
CA SER A 44 -15.76 -15.60 8.70
C SER A 44 -15.51 -16.69 9.73
N GLN A 45 -16.50 -17.04 10.57
CA GLN A 45 -16.46 -18.20 11.46
C GLN A 45 -16.44 -19.51 10.69
N LYS A 46 -17.22 -19.66 9.62
CA LYS A 46 -17.22 -20.84 8.74
C LYS A 46 -15.89 -20.98 7.99
N LEU A 47 -15.29 -19.87 7.55
CA LEU A 47 -13.97 -19.80 6.92
C LEU A 47 -12.85 -20.12 7.92
N SER A 48 -12.95 -19.59 9.14
CA SER A 48 -12.05 -19.86 10.25
C SER A 48 -12.12 -21.34 10.65
N ALA A 49 -13.32 -21.88 10.88
CA ALA A 49 -13.57 -23.28 11.20
C ALA A 49 -13.13 -24.25 10.08
N ALA A 50 -13.27 -23.86 8.81
CA ALA A 50 -12.73 -24.61 7.68
C ALA A 50 -11.20 -24.73 7.74
N SER A 51 -10.52 -23.78 8.38
CA SER A 51 -9.07 -23.60 8.33
C SER A 51 -8.31 -24.33 9.45
N PHE A 52 -8.98 -24.67 10.56
CA PHE A 52 -8.38 -25.22 11.80
C PHE A 52 -7.77 -26.64 11.73
N ASN A 53 -7.94 -27.39 10.64
CA ASN A 53 -7.39 -28.76 10.52
C ASN A 53 -6.04 -28.86 9.79
N ALA A 54 -5.24 -27.78 9.72
CA ALA A 54 -3.92 -27.80 9.08
C ALA A 54 -2.80 -27.31 10.03
N PRO A 55 -1.61 -27.93 10.04
CA PRO A 55 -0.58 -27.78 11.09
C PRO A 55 0.25 -26.47 11.05
N HIS A 56 -0.23 -25.38 10.44
CA HIS A 56 0.51 -24.11 10.36
C HIS A 56 -0.35 -22.91 10.78
N THR A 57 0.30 -21.87 11.31
CA THR A 57 -0.25 -20.67 11.95
C THR A 57 -1.29 -19.95 11.09
N PHE A 58 -2.56 -20.29 11.30
CA PHE A 58 -3.70 -19.58 10.74
C PHE A 58 -4.12 -18.44 11.67
N THR A 59 -4.24 -17.23 11.12
CA THR A 59 -4.97 -16.14 11.79
C THR A 59 -6.20 -15.81 10.96
N SER A 60 -7.38 -15.92 11.56
CA SER A 60 -8.62 -15.39 11.00
C SER A 60 -8.98 -14.13 11.76
N SER A 61 -8.98 -12.98 11.08
CA SER A 61 -9.47 -11.73 11.63
C SER A 61 -10.60 -11.20 10.75
N LEU A 62 -11.58 -10.56 11.38
CA LEU A 62 -12.41 -9.60 10.66
C LEU A 62 -11.47 -8.48 10.22
N ALA A 63 -11.58 -8.05 8.96
CA ALA A 63 -10.79 -6.92 8.47
C ALA A 63 -10.95 -5.73 9.45
N PRO A 64 -9.87 -5.06 9.86
CA PRO A 64 -9.98 -3.91 10.74
C PRO A 64 -10.95 -2.89 10.13
N PRO A 65 -11.78 -2.23 10.95
CA PRO A 65 -12.72 -1.26 10.43
C PRO A 65 -11.94 -0.06 9.89
N HIS A 66 -11.75 -0.02 8.57
CA HIS A 66 -11.35 1.19 7.85
C HIS A 66 -12.42 2.29 7.93
N THR A 67 -13.50 2.07 8.69
CA THR A 67 -14.54 3.04 8.95
C THR A 67 -14.58 3.48 10.42
N THR A 68 -14.94 4.74 10.63
CA THR A 68 -15.21 5.32 11.94
C THR A 68 -16.52 4.75 12.49
N PRO A 69 -16.80 4.87 13.80
CA PRO A 69 -18.11 4.51 14.36
C PRO A 69 -19.29 5.25 13.72
N ARG A 70 -19.04 6.30 12.94
CA ARG A 70 -20.03 7.07 12.17
C ARG A 70 -20.09 6.68 10.69
N GLY A 71 -19.57 5.51 10.30
CA GLY A 71 -19.63 5.00 8.93
C GLY A 71 -18.81 5.79 7.90
N LEU A 72 -17.93 6.70 8.34
CA LEU A 72 -17.01 7.43 7.47
C LEU A 72 -15.70 6.66 7.31
N LEU A 73 -15.07 6.71 6.13
CA LEU A 73 -13.73 6.19 5.94
C LEU A 73 -12.74 6.86 6.91
N ARG A 74 -11.93 6.06 7.60
CA ARG A 74 -10.77 6.53 8.37
C ARG A 74 -9.69 6.92 7.38
N SER A 75 -9.50 8.21 7.21
CA SER A 75 -8.49 8.77 6.31
C SER A 75 -7.50 9.60 7.11
N ALA A 76 -6.20 9.44 6.80
CA ALA A 76 -5.15 10.31 7.32
C ALA A 76 -5.46 11.81 7.06
N ALA A 77 -6.08 12.14 5.92
CA ALA A 77 -6.49 13.52 5.61
C ALA A 77 -7.56 14.04 6.58
N GLN A 78 -8.55 13.22 6.96
CA GLN A 78 -9.53 13.61 7.97
C GLN A 78 -8.87 13.83 9.34
N ARG A 79 -7.90 12.97 9.70
CA ARG A 79 -7.12 13.15 10.94
C ARG A 79 -6.35 14.46 10.90
N ILE A 80 -5.61 14.72 9.82
CA ILE A 80 -4.83 15.97 9.62
C ILE A 80 -5.76 17.20 9.69
N MET A 81 -6.87 17.21 8.95
CA MET A 81 -7.83 18.32 8.98
C MET A 81 -8.40 18.53 10.38
N SER A 82 -8.78 17.44 11.07
CA SER A 82 -9.31 17.55 12.44
C SER A 82 -8.28 18.07 13.44
N THR A 83 -7.02 17.66 13.32
CA THR A 83 -5.91 18.15 14.16
C THR A 83 -5.60 19.61 13.86
N ALA A 84 -5.49 19.97 12.57
CA ALA A 84 -5.27 21.33 12.11
C ALA A 84 -6.32 22.27 12.70
N MET A 85 -7.60 21.91 12.58
CA MET A 85 -8.73 22.71 13.07
C MET A 85 -8.84 22.75 14.59
N LYS A 86 -8.49 21.67 15.31
CA LYS A 86 -8.70 21.59 16.78
C LYS A 86 -7.54 22.14 17.61
N GLN A 87 -6.28 21.94 17.20
CA GLN A 87 -5.13 22.17 18.08
C GLN A 87 -4.35 23.45 17.78
N THR A 88 -4.48 24.03 16.59
CA THR A 88 -3.56 25.12 16.17
C THR A 88 -4.21 26.48 16.01
N GLY A 89 -5.53 26.59 16.17
CA GLY A 89 -6.27 27.81 15.80
C GLY A 89 -6.18 28.17 14.30
N GLY A 90 -5.58 27.29 13.48
CA GLY A 90 -5.32 27.52 12.06
C GLY A 90 -3.92 28.09 11.74
N ASP A 91 -3.20 28.65 12.72
CA ASP A 91 -2.02 29.50 12.44
C ASP A 91 -0.70 28.72 12.32
N LYS A 92 -0.60 27.52 12.91
CA LYS A 92 0.66 26.72 12.93
C LYS A 92 0.75 25.66 11.85
N LEU A 93 -0.36 25.34 11.17
CA LEU A 93 -0.41 24.32 10.13
C LEU A 93 -1.13 24.85 8.89
N THR A 94 -0.37 25.09 7.83
CA THR A 94 -0.89 25.50 6.53
C THR A 94 -1.08 24.31 5.62
N LEU A 95 -2.27 24.12 5.07
CA LEU A 95 -2.57 23.09 4.08
C LEU A 95 -2.65 23.71 2.67
N ALA A 96 -1.82 23.22 1.75
CA ALA A 96 -1.85 23.62 0.34
C ALA A 96 -2.23 22.44 -0.55
N ALA A 97 -3.54 22.29 -0.84
CA ALA A 97 -4.03 21.34 -1.84
C ALA A 97 -3.82 21.87 -3.28
N ASN A 98 -3.93 20.95 -4.25
CA ASN A 98 -3.70 21.23 -5.68
C ASN A 98 -2.33 21.88 -5.93
N ALA A 99 -1.32 21.43 -5.18
CA ALA A 99 0.06 21.88 -5.26
C ALA A 99 0.93 20.67 -5.58
N HIS A 100 1.53 20.65 -6.77
CA HIS A 100 2.44 19.60 -7.18
C HIS A 100 3.88 20.07 -6.93
N VAL A 101 4.58 19.42 -5.99
CA VAL A 101 5.98 19.72 -5.69
C VAL A 101 6.85 19.17 -6.81
N THR A 102 7.64 20.03 -7.44
CA THR A 102 8.45 19.68 -8.61
C THR A 102 9.91 19.44 -8.27
N LYS A 103 10.44 20.12 -7.25
CA LYS A 103 11.85 20.04 -6.86
C LYS A 103 12.08 20.48 -5.41
N ILE A 104 13.09 19.91 -4.77
CA ILE A 104 13.67 20.37 -3.50
C ILE A 104 14.75 21.40 -3.83
N LEU A 105 14.75 22.50 -3.08
CA LEU A 105 15.73 23.57 -3.24
C LEU A 105 16.88 23.36 -2.26
N PHE A 106 18.10 23.40 -2.77
CA PHE A 106 19.32 23.24 -1.99
C PHE A 106 20.16 24.52 -2.03
N ASP A 107 20.72 24.87 -0.88
CA ASP A 107 21.88 25.76 -0.77
C ASP A 107 23.10 24.89 -0.40
N GLY A 108 23.98 24.64 -1.36
CA GLY A 108 24.99 23.58 -1.24
C GLY A 108 24.34 22.21 -1.03
N LYS A 109 24.49 21.64 0.18
CA LYS A 109 23.87 20.36 0.58
C LYS A 109 22.72 20.51 1.58
N GLU A 110 22.33 21.74 1.88
CA GLU A 110 21.28 22.03 2.84
C GLU A 110 19.94 22.21 2.14
N ALA A 111 18.92 21.43 2.54
CA ALA A 111 17.57 21.60 2.00
C ALA A 111 16.89 22.86 2.59
N VAL A 112 16.69 23.87 1.76
CA VAL A 112 16.18 25.20 2.15
C VAL A 112 14.72 25.42 1.79
N GLY A 113 14.10 24.51 1.05
CA GLY A 113 12.69 24.64 0.67
C GLY A 113 12.30 23.74 -0.49
N VAL A 114 11.15 24.04 -1.10
CA VAL A 114 10.61 23.33 -2.25
C VAL A 114 10.05 24.29 -3.29
N SER A 115 10.15 23.91 -4.57
CA SER A 115 9.42 24.51 -5.67
C SER A 115 8.18 23.67 -5.96
N LEU A 116 7.06 24.34 -6.21
CA LEU A 116 5.80 23.71 -6.51
C LEU A 116 5.02 24.48 -7.57
N VAL A 117 4.14 23.78 -8.27
CA VAL A 117 3.20 24.36 -9.23
C VAL A 117 1.79 24.19 -8.65
N ARG A 118 1.06 25.29 -8.51
CA ARG A 118 -0.36 25.24 -8.11
C ARG A 118 -1.26 25.44 -9.31
N SER A 119 -2.30 24.62 -9.38
CA SER A 119 -3.39 24.80 -10.34
C SER A 119 -4.70 25.09 -9.61
N PRO A 120 -5.60 25.85 -10.26
CA PRO A 120 -6.94 26.04 -9.74
C PRO A 120 -7.68 24.69 -9.64
N PRO A 121 -8.61 24.52 -8.69
CA PRO A 121 -9.24 23.23 -8.35
C PRO A 121 -10.02 22.53 -9.48
N ARG A 122 -10.18 23.16 -10.65
CA ARG A 122 -10.81 22.57 -11.84
C ARG A 122 -9.82 22.01 -12.86
N CYS A 123 -8.52 22.24 -12.68
CA CYS A 123 -7.46 21.73 -13.54
C CYS A 123 -6.60 20.80 -12.69
N ALA A 124 -6.88 19.50 -12.73
CA ALA A 124 -6.01 18.53 -12.08
C ALA A 124 -4.64 18.61 -12.77
N LEU A 125 -3.59 18.90 -12.00
CA LEU A 125 -2.17 18.94 -12.40
C LEU A 125 -1.63 17.61 -12.95
N CYS A 126 -2.51 16.63 -13.13
CA CYS A 126 -2.18 15.29 -13.54
C CYS A 126 -2.52 15.14 -15.04
N ARG A 127 -1.49 15.10 -15.89
CA ARG A 127 -1.64 14.59 -17.27
C ARG A 127 -2.18 13.15 -17.30
N ILE A 128 -2.01 12.40 -16.21
CA ILE A 128 -2.34 10.96 -16.11
C ILE A 128 -3.84 10.72 -15.85
N ASP A 129 -4.60 11.72 -15.39
CA ASP A 129 -6.06 11.59 -15.21
C ASP A 129 -6.86 12.77 -15.77
N CYS A 130 -6.47 13.23 -16.96
CA CYS A 130 -7.28 14.10 -17.80
C CYS A 130 -8.31 13.32 -18.64
N ARG A 131 -8.78 12.13 -18.24
CA ARG A 131 -9.87 11.45 -18.97
C ARG A 131 -11.22 12.15 -18.82
N LEU A 132 -11.39 12.98 -17.79
CA LEU A 132 -12.57 13.86 -17.63
C LEU A 132 -12.45 15.19 -18.39
N CYS A 133 -11.24 15.56 -18.84
CA CYS A 133 -11.04 16.76 -19.66
C CYS A 133 -11.22 16.38 -21.13
N HIS A 134 -12.39 16.66 -21.69
CA HIS A 134 -12.81 16.41 -23.08
C HIS A 134 -11.99 17.14 -24.18
N PHE A 135 -10.75 17.54 -23.93
CA PHE A 135 -9.91 18.19 -24.93
C PHE A 135 -8.64 17.39 -25.17
N GLY A 136 -8.67 16.58 -26.22
CA GLY A 136 -7.48 15.99 -26.83
C GLY A 136 -6.62 17.08 -27.44
N SER A 137 -5.49 17.39 -26.79
CA SER A 137 -4.26 17.95 -27.36
C SER A 137 -3.35 18.32 -26.20
N SER A 138 -2.08 17.88 -26.23
CA SER A 138 -0.94 18.37 -25.43
C SER A 138 -1.26 19.49 -24.43
N ALA A 139 -1.77 19.16 -23.25
CA ALA A 139 -2.06 20.15 -22.23
C ALA A 139 -0.73 20.71 -21.70
N SER A 140 -0.44 21.97 -22.02
CA SER A 140 0.56 22.77 -21.31
C SER A 140 0.10 22.90 -19.87
N VAL A 141 0.96 22.59 -18.90
CA VAL A 141 0.60 22.74 -17.47
C VAL A 141 0.40 24.24 -17.19
N THR A 142 -0.86 24.66 -17.10
CA THR A 142 -1.22 26.02 -16.68
C THR A 142 -1.25 26.05 -15.16
N GLY A 143 -0.14 26.43 -14.55
CA GLY A 143 -0.01 26.57 -13.11
C GLY A 143 0.96 27.67 -12.73
N ILE A 144 0.76 28.25 -11.55
CA ILE A 144 1.66 29.29 -11.02
C ILE A 144 2.76 28.57 -10.24
N THR A 145 4.01 28.75 -10.68
CA THR A 145 5.18 28.29 -9.94
C THR A 145 5.37 29.13 -8.69
N GLN A 146 5.49 28.46 -7.55
CA GLN A 146 5.74 29.07 -6.25
C GLN A 146 6.93 28.38 -5.58
N THR A 147 7.60 29.13 -4.72
CA THR A 147 8.67 28.61 -3.87
C THR A 147 8.25 28.76 -2.42
N VAL A 148 8.45 27.70 -1.64
CA VAL A 148 8.19 27.67 -0.21
C VAL A 148 9.50 27.37 0.51
N ALA A 149 9.98 28.33 1.31
CA ALA A 149 11.19 28.15 2.11
C ALA A 149 10.89 27.37 3.40
N ALA A 150 11.82 26.51 3.79
CA ALA A 150 11.83 25.81 5.06
C ALA A 150 12.95 26.38 5.94
N ARG A 151 12.66 26.68 7.22
CA ARG A 151 13.68 27.16 8.18
C ARG A 151 14.34 26.05 9.00
N LYS A 152 13.64 24.95 9.24
CA LYS A 152 14.12 23.84 10.06
C LYS A 152 14.42 22.60 9.23
N GLU A 153 13.44 22.07 8.52
CA GLU A 153 13.57 20.79 7.84
C GLU A 153 12.54 20.64 6.72
N VAL A 154 12.88 19.90 5.68
CA VAL A 154 11.97 19.41 4.63
C VAL A 154 11.72 17.92 4.86
N LEU A 155 10.45 17.53 4.88
CA LEU A 155 10.03 16.14 5.06
C LEU A 155 9.36 15.65 3.77
N LEU A 156 9.83 14.55 3.20
CA LEU A 156 9.25 13.93 2.00
C LEU A 156 8.30 12.81 2.40
N SER A 157 7.04 12.94 1.99
CA SER A 157 5.99 11.92 2.19
C SER A 157 5.15 11.77 0.92
N ALA A 158 5.80 11.72 -0.24
CA ALA A 158 5.15 11.61 -1.55
C ALA A 158 4.91 10.15 -2.00
N GLY A 159 5.09 9.19 -1.08
CA GLY A 159 5.01 7.76 -1.31
C GLY A 159 6.23 7.22 -2.04
N ALA A 160 6.41 5.89 -2.06
CA ALA A 160 7.59 5.25 -2.65
C ALA A 160 7.96 5.75 -4.05
N VAL A 161 6.98 5.94 -4.93
CA VAL A 161 7.24 6.40 -6.30
C VAL A 161 7.54 7.89 -6.35
N GLY A 162 6.66 8.72 -5.77
CA GLY A 162 6.77 10.17 -5.84
C GLY A 162 8.00 10.72 -5.12
N THR A 163 8.36 10.14 -3.97
CA THR A 163 9.54 10.54 -3.21
C THR A 163 10.82 10.27 -3.98
N ALA A 164 10.96 9.10 -4.61
CA ALA A 164 12.13 8.78 -5.42
C ALA A 164 12.23 9.68 -6.64
N GLN A 165 11.12 9.93 -7.33
CA GLN A 165 11.06 10.87 -8.45
C GLN A 165 11.52 12.27 -8.01
N LEU A 166 10.99 12.78 -6.90
CA LEU A 166 11.32 14.11 -6.41
C LEU A 166 12.79 14.24 -5.99
N LEU A 167 13.35 13.23 -5.32
CA LEU A 167 14.77 13.18 -4.98
C LEU A 167 15.64 13.25 -6.25
N MET A 168 15.34 12.42 -7.25
CA MET A 168 16.10 12.39 -8.51
C MET A 168 15.99 13.71 -9.28
N LEU A 169 14.79 14.28 -9.40
CA LEU A 169 14.57 15.61 -10.02
C LEU A 169 15.33 16.72 -9.29
N SER A 170 15.60 16.52 -8.00
CA SER A 170 16.35 17.44 -7.14
C SER A 170 17.88 17.20 -7.15
N GLY A 171 18.37 16.28 -7.99
CA GLY A 171 19.78 15.97 -8.10
C GLY A 171 20.28 14.92 -7.11
N VAL A 172 19.38 14.22 -6.41
CA VAL A 172 19.70 13.17 -5.44
C VAL A 172 19.34 11.81 -6.04
N GLY A 173 20.33 11.09 -6.55
CA GLY A 173 20.13 9.87 -7.32
C GLY A 173 21.43 9.38 -7.96
N ALA A 174 21.35 8.28 -8.71
CA ALA A 174 22.55 7.68 -9.30
C ALA A 174 23.14 8.63 -10.36
N ALA A 175 24.41 9.02 -10.20
CA ALA A 175 25.06 9.99 -11.06
C ALA A 175 24.97 9.68 -12.57
N PRO A 176 25.12 8.42 -13.05
CA PRO A 176 24.97 8.09 -14.46
C PRO A 176 23.56 8.36 -15.00
N ASP A 177 22.53 8.07 -14.20
CA ASP A 177 21.13 8.22 -14.61
C ASP A 177 20.75 9.70 -14.72
N LEU A 178 21.14 10.51 -13.72
CA LEU A 178 20.88 11.95 -13.70
C LEU A 178 21.61 12.68 -14.82
N LYS A 179 22.87 12.29 -15.09
CA LYS A 179 23.67 12.85 -16.18
C LYS A 179 23.03 12.61 -17.55
N LYS A 180 22.42 11.44 -17.76
CA LYS A 180 21.77 11.06 -19.04
C LYS A 180 20.65 12.01 -19.45
N ILE A 181 19.92 12.58 -18.48
CA ILE A 181 18.78 13.48 -18.71
C ILE A 181 19.09 14.94 -18.31
N GLY A 182 20.36 15.26 -18.07
CA GLY A 182 20.81 16.64 -17.84
C GLY A 182 20.48 17.23 -16.47
N ILE A 183 20.26 16.41 -15.44
CA ILE A 183 20.01 16.89 -14.08
C ILE A 183 21.35 17.08 -13.33
N PRO A 184 21.63 18.27 -12.77
CA PRO A 184 22.82 18.48 -11.95
C PRO A 184 22.82 17.59 -10.71
N LEU A 185 23.99 17.01 -10.40
CA LEU A 185 24.16 16.10 -9.27
C LEU A 185 24.38 16.88 -7.95
N THR A 186 23.51 16.64 -6.97
CA THR A 186 23.62 17.12 -5.59
C THR A 186 24.23 16.05 -4.67
N ALA A 187 23.79 14.80 -4.83
CA ALA A 187 24.35 13.64 -4.14
C ALA A 187 24.16 12.37 -4.96
N ASP A 188 25.24 11.58 -5.08
CA ASP A 188 25.23 10.27 -5.74
C ASP A 188 24.73 9.22 -4.75
N LEU A 189 23.45 8.84 -4.88
CA LEU A 189 22.78 7.87 -4.02
C LEU A 189 21.96 6.90 -4.88
N PRO A 190 21.79 5.62 -4.48
CA PRO A 190 21.09 4.62 -5.27
C PRO A 190 19.55 4.75 -5.19
N VAL A 191 19.03 5.98 -5.31
CA VAL A 191 17.58 6.26 -5.30
C VAL A 191 16.90 5.53 -6.47
N GLY A 192 15.79 4.86 -6.18
CA GLY A 192 14.99 4.11 -7.17
C GLY A 192 15.62 2.78 -7.62
N LYS A 193 16.81 2.40 -7.14
CA LYS A 193 17.47 1.15 -7.54
C LYS A 193 16.84 -0.10 -6.94
N ILE A 194 16.10 0.05 -5.85
CA ILE A 194 15.35 -1.03 -5.22
C ILE A 194 13.91 -0.57 -5.07
N LEU A 195 12.99 -1.12 -5.85
CA LEU A 195 11.55 -0.96 -5.67
C LEU A 195 10.96 -2.31 -5.28
N ARG A 196 10.46 -2.41 -4.05
CA ARG A 196 9.73 -3.59 -3.58
C ARG A 196 8.24 -3.35 -3.71
N ASP A 197 7.51 -4.39 -4.08
CA ASP A 197 6.05 -4.44 -4.10
C ASP A 197 5.65 -5.90 -3.82
N SER A 198 4.48 -6.12 -3.24
CA SER A 198 3.93 -7.47 -3.14
C SER A 198 3.26 -7.85 -4.47
N PHE A 199 3.14 -9.14 -4.74
CA PHE A 199 2.44 -9.64 -5.93
C PHE A 199 1.27 -10.53 -5.55
N VAL A 200 0.14 -10.36 -6.22
CA VAL A 200 -1.08 -11.14 -5.99
C VAL A 200 -1.42 -11.96 -7.22
N ALA A 201 -1.83 -13.21 -7.02
CA ALA A 201 -2.31 -14.11 -8.07
C ALA A 201 -3.79 -14.47 -7.84
N PRO A 202 -4.72 -13.50 -7.98
CA PRO A 202 -6.11 -13.63 -7.56
C PRO A 202 -6.85 -14.73 -8.33
N ILE A 203 -7.62 -15.55 -7.62
CA ILE A 203 -8.52 -16.57 -8.16
C ILE A 203 -9.94 -16.22 -7.73
N GLU A 204 -10.77 -15.84 -8.71
CA GLU A 204 -12.15 -15.45 -8.44
C GLU A 204 -13.14 -16.58 -8.70
N PHE A 205 -14.08 -16.72 -7.78
CA PHE A 205 -15.20 -17.64 -7.85
C PHE A 205 -16.51 -16.87 -7.80
N GLU A 206 -17.52 -17.37 -8.52
CA GLU A 206 -18.90 -16.99 -8.28
C GLU A 206 -19.31 -17.41 -6.86
N SER A 207 -20.14 -16.62 -6.21
CA SER A 207 -20.77 -17.00 -4.95
C SER A 207 -22.05 -17.78 -5.24
N ARG A 208 -22.24 -18.93 -4.58
CA ARG A 208 -23.53 -19.65 -4.57
C ARG A 208 -24.58 -18.91 -3.76
N THR A 209 -24.15 -18.08 -2.82
CA THR A 209 -25.04 -17.15 -2.14
C THR A 209 -25.33 -16.00 -3.09
N PRO A 210 -26.61 -15.69 -3.38
CA PRO A 210 -26.96 -14.57 -4.25
C PRO A 210 -26.33 -13.28 -3.73
N PRO A 211 -26.00 -12.32 -4.64
CA PRO A 211 -25.49 -11.03 -4.23
C PRO A 211 -26.41 -10.43 -3.17
N SER A 212 -25.83 -9.97 -2.06
CA SER A 212 -26.64 -9.41 -0.98
C SER A 212 -27.41 -8.20 -1.54
N PRO A 213 -28.75 -8.15 -1.40
CA PRO A 213 -29.54 -6.98 -1.81
C PRO A 213 -29.06 -5.70 -1.12
N PHE A 214 -28.45 -5.86 0.06
CA PHE A 214 -27.84 -4.79 0.82
C PHE A 214 -26.52 -4.33 0.19
N ALA A 215 -25.73 -5.17 -0.45
CA ALA A 215 -24.40 -4.77 -0.91
C ALA A 215 -24.38 -3.93 -2.22
N THR A 216 -25.54 -3.48 -2.70
CA THR A 216 -25.70 -2.68 -3.92
C THR A 216 -25.85 -1.17 -3.65
N ASN A 217 -25.31 -0.35 -4.57
CA ASN A 217 -25.43 1.11 -4.56
C ASN A 217 -26.83 1.58 -5.00
N THR A 218 -27.88 1.10 -4.32
CA THR A 218 -29.27 1.46 -4.63
C THR A 218 -29.62 2.86 -4.15
N PRO A 219 -30.64 3.52 -4.72
CA PRO A 219 -31.16 4.78 -4.19
C PRO A 219 -31.50 4.74 -2.69
N PHE A 220 -32.08 3.63 -2.22
CA PHE A 220 -32.42 3.43 -0.81
C PHE A 220 -31.18 3.37 0.09
N ASN A 221 -30.18 2.56 -0.27
CA ASN A 221 -28.94 2.45 0.50
C ASN A 221 -28.14 3.76 0.51
N ARG A 222 -28.17 4.53 -0.59
CA ARG A 222 -27.61 5.89 -0.65
C ARG A 222 -28.31 6.83 0.31
N LEU A 223 -29.64 6.84 0.30
CA LEU A 223 -30.43 7.70 1.19
C LEU A 223 -30.21 7.32 2.66
N SER A 224 -30.23 6.02 2.97
CA SER A 224 -29.93 5.50 4.30
C SER A 224 -28.55 5.94 4.77
N TYR A 225 -27.52 5.78 3.93
CA TYR A 225 -26.17 6.25 4.24
C TYR A 225 -26.09 7.77 4.41
N LEU A 226 -26.79 8.57 3.60
CA LEU A 226 -26.78 10.03 3.73
C LEU A 226 -27.40 10.50 5.04
N VAL A 227 -28.50 9.86 5.47
CA VAL A 227 -29.28 10.27 6.65
C VAL A 227 -28.70 9.70 7.94
N THR A 228 -28.41 8.41 7.97
CA THR A 228 -28.01 7.70 9.21
C THR A 228 -26.52 7.37 9.26
N ARG A 229 -25.81 7.47 8.13
CA ARG A 229 -24.44 6.97 7.94
C ARG A 229 -24.27 5.49 8.24
N GLN A 230 -25.38 4.75 8.19
CA GLN A 230 -25.41 3.32 8.42
C GLN A 230 -25.69 2.57 7.12
N GLY A 231 -25.50 1.26 7.21
CA GLY A 231 -25.78 0.34 6.13
C GLY A 231 -24.57 0.05 5.24
N PRO A 232 -24.80 -0.60 4.10
CA PRO A 232 -23.81 -1.34 3.32
C PRO A 232 -22.74 -0.46 2.66
N LEU A 233 -23.00 0.85 2.51
CA LEU A 233 -22.02 1.81 2.00
C LEU A 233 -21.02 2.27 3.08
N GLY A 234 -21.27 1.96 4.36
CA GLY A 234 -20.42 2.31 5.50
C GLY A 234 -19.49 1.17 5.96
N VAL A 235 -19.42 0.07 5.22
CA VAL A 235 -18.60 -1.11 5.53
C VAL A 235 -17.65 -1.43 4.38
N PRO A 236 -16.37 -1.80 4.64
CA PRO A 236 -15.42 -2.20 3.60
C PRO A 236 -15.92 -3.43 2.84
N ARG A 237 -15.74 -3.54 1.52
CA ARG A 237 -16.28 -4.71 0.78
C ARG A 237 -15.60 -6.05 1.09
N ALA A 238 -14.37 -6.03 1.61
CA ALA A 238 -13.62 -7.23 2.02
C ALA A 238 -13.71 -7.39 3.54
N GLN A 239 -14.42 -8.40 4.05
CA GLN A 239 -14.77 -8.46 5.49
C GLN A 239 -14.32 -9.73 6.23
N ALA A 240 -14.05 -10.82 5.51
CA ALA A 240 -13.33 -11.96 6.06
C ALA A 240 -11.91 -12.00 5.46
N ILE A 241 -10.91 -12.21 6.31
CA ILE A 241 -9.53 -12.46 5.92
C ILE A 241 -9.07 -13.66 6.73
N ALA A 242 -8.89 -14.79 6.05
CA ALA A 242 -8.16 -15.92 6.61
C ALA A 242 -6.82 -15.96 5.88
N THR A 243 -5.71 -15.83 6.61
CA THR A 243 -4.37 -15.96 6.06
C THR A 243 -3.81 -17.34 6.39
N LYS A 244 -3.35 -18.05 5.36
CA LYS A 244 -2.44 -19.19 5.52
C LYS A 244 -1.06 -18.77 5.05
N GLY A 245 -0.17 -18.51 5.99
CA GLY A 245 1.26 -18.36 5.69
C GLY A 245 1.91 -19.73 5.61
N GLN A 246 2.84 -19.91 4.69
CA GLN A 246 3.85 -20.95 4.85
C GLN A 246 4.91 -20.38 5.79
N GLU A 247 5.01 -20.96 6.99
CA GLU A 247 6.09 -20.69 7.95
C GLU A 247 7.41 -21.36 7.49
N SER A 248 7.62 -21.51 6.17
CA SER A 248 8.83 -22.07 5.61
C SER A 248 9.85 -20.96 5.40
N TYR A 249 10.79 -20.93 6.34
CA TYR A 249 12.09 -20.29 6.29
C TYR A 249 12.11 -18.75 6.26
N GLY A 250 12.66 -18.17 7.33
CA GLY A 250 13.58 -17.04 7.17
C GLY A 250 12.97 -15.65 7.09
N VAL A 251 12.21 -15.21 8.10
CA VAL A 251 12.23 -13.78 8.44
C VAL A 251 13.68 -13.34 8.76
N GLU A 252 14.54 -14.28 9.18
CA GLU A 252 15.97 -14.08 9.40
C GLU A 252 16.87 -14.28 8.15
N ASP A 253 16.41 -14.93 7.06
CA ASP A 253 17.24 -15.23 5.87
C ASP A 253 16.81 -14.49 4.58
N GLY A 254 15.60 -13.90 4.54
CA GLY A 254 15.09 -13.16 3.39
C GLY A 254 14.40 -14.01 2.31
N SER A 255 14.02 -15.25 2.60
CA SER A 255 13.29 -16.14 1.70
C SER A 255 11.87 -15.65 1.37
N PRO A 256 11.32 -16.04 0.20
CA PRO A 256 10.00 -15.63 -0.22
C PRO A 256 8.90 -16.31 0.59
N SER A 257 7.92 -15.53 1.02
CA SER A 257 6.77 -16.00 1.80
C SER A 257 5.46 -15.67 1.09
N VAL A 258 4.55 -16.63 1.10
CA VAL A 258 3.21 -16.48 0.51
C VAL A 258 2.13 -16.68 1.54
N HIS A 259 1.16 -15.77 1.47
CA HIS A 259 -0.02 -15.75 2.30
C HIS A 259 -1.23 -15.89 1.39
N VAL A 260 -2.15 -16.78 1.76
CA VAL A 260 -3.40 -16.94 1.01
C VAL A 260 -4.51 -16.25 1.77
N ARG A 261 -5.10 -15.21 1.17
CA ARG A 261 -6.26 -14.49 1.70
C ARG A 261 -7.54 -14.93 1.02
N LEU A 262 -8.67 -14.93 1.74
CA LEU A 262 -9.97 -15.30 1.19
C LEU A 262 -10.95 -14.16 1.47
N ILE A 263 -11.37 -13.47 0.42
CA ILE A 263 -12.15 -12.24 0.43
C ILE A 263 -13.54 -12.52 -0.12
N SER A 264 -14.58 -12.27 0.65
CA SER A 264 -15.97 -12.32 0.16
C SER A 264 -16.40 -10.97 -0.39
N ASP A 265 -16.67 -10.86 -1.69
CA ASP A 265 -17.31 -9.70 -2.31
C ASP A 265 -18.79 -10.00 -2.57
N LEU A 266 -19.55 -9.98 -1.48
CA LEU A 266 -20.98 -10.29 -1.50
C LEU A 266 -21.81 -9.26 -2.29
N ALA A 267 -21.24 -8.09 -2.62
CA ALA A 267 -21.86 -7.07 -3.47
C ALA A 267 -22.03 -7.54 -4.91
N ASN A 268 -21.01 -8.22 -5.42
CA ASN A 268 -20.99 -8.71 -6.80
C ASN A 268 -21.27 -10.21 -6.88
N GLY A 269 -21.59 -10.84 -5.75
CA GLY A 269 -21.77 -12.29 -5.67
C GLY A 269 -20.48 -13.01 -6.02
N ARG A 270 -19.34 -12.55 -5.49
CA ARG A 270 -18.02 -13.15 -5.74
C ARG A 270 -17.31 -13.54 -4.45
N VAL A 271 -16.46 -14.55 -4.55
CA VAL A 271 -15.49 -14.92 -3.53
C VAL A 271 -14.13 -14.95 -4.20
N LEU A 272 -13.20 -14.13 -3.70
CA LEU A 272 -11.85 -14.01 -4.20
C LEU A 272 -10.90 -14.75 -3.25
N LEU A 273 -10.08 -15.64 -3.81
CA LEU A 273 -8.93 -16.21 -3.12
C LEU A 273 -7.68 -15.52 -3.66
N GLU A 274 -6.89 -14.91 -2.79
CA GLU A 274 -5.79 -14.03 -3.14
C GLU A 274 -4.50 -14.54 -2.48
N PRO A 275 -3.77 -15.46 -3.14
CA PRO A 275 -2.38 -15.73 -2.83
C PRO A 275 -1.55 -14.47 -3.07
N THR A 276 -0.85 -14.02 -2.04
CA THR A 276 -0.03 -12.81 -2.00
C THR A 276 1.40 -13.19 -1.64
N LEU A 277 2.35 -12.80 -2.48
CA LEU A 277 3.78 -12.82 -2.20
C LEU A 277 4.14 -11.60 -1.35
N VAL A 278 4.51 -11.85 -0.10
CA VAL A 278 4.69 -10.81 0.92
C VAL A 278 6.14 -10.32 0.97
N ASN A 279 7.09 -11.22 0.78
CA ASN A 279 8.53 -10.92 0.81
C ASN A 279 9.23 -11.39 -0.49
N PRO A 280 8.99 -10.77 -1.65
CA PRO A 280 9.66 -11.19 -2.88
C PRO A 280 11.18 -10.99 -2.75
N ARG A 281 11.94 -11.94 -3.29
CA ARG A 281 13.39 -11.75 -3.51
C ARG A 281 13.62 -10.73 -4.62
N GLY A 282 12.70 -10.68 -5.58
CA GLY A 282 12.72 -9.77 -6.71
C GLY A 282 12.45 -8.35 -6.27
N HIS A 283 13.20 -7.43 -6.87
CA HIS A 283 12.92 -6.01 -6.77
C HIS A 283 12.87 -5.42 -8.17
N GLY A 284 11.97 -4.46 -8.34
CA GLY A 284 11.94 -3.59 -9.49
C GLY A 284 12.93 -2.45 -9.38
N THR A 285 12.92 -1.61 -10.41
CA THR A 285 13.66 -0.34 -10.44
C THR A 285 12.73 0.79 -10.86
N LEU A 286 13.10 1.99 -10.45
CA LEU A 286 12.42 3.23 -10.79
C LEU A 286 13.48 4.22 -11.28
N SER A 287 13.26 4.80 -12.47
CA SER A 287 14.13 5.83 -13.06
C SER A 287 13.30 6.94 -13.67
N LEU A 288 13.92 8.09 -13.93
CA LEU A 288 13.26 9.20 -14.61
C LEU A 288 13.22 8.96 -16.13
N SER A 289 12.07 9.26 -16.74
CA SER A 289 11.90 9.27 -18.20
C SER A 289 12.45 10.56 -18.82
N SER A 290 12.30 11.68 -18.13
CA SER A 290 12.77 13.01 -18.52
C SER A 290 13.06 13.87 -17.27
N SER A 291 13.50 15.11 -17.50
CA SER A 291 13.63 16.12 -16.44
C SER A 291 12.34 16.92 -16.17
N ASP A 292 11.25 16.63 -16.91
CA ASP A 292 9.94 17.26 -16.67
C ASP A 292 9.27 16.60 -15.45
N PRO A 293 8.96 17.34 -14.38
CA PRO A 293 8.31 16.79 -13.19
C PRO A 293 6.92 16.20 -13.45
N PHE A 294 6.27 16.54 -14.56
CA PHE A 294 4.94 16.04 -14.92
C PHE A 294 4.97 14.77 -15.77
N ASP A 295 6.15 14.36 -16.24
CA ASP A 295 6.30 13.09 -16.93
C ASP A 295 6.36 11.94 -15.91
N PRO A 296 5.63 10.83 -16.14
CA PRO A 296 5.67 9.69 -15.24
C PRO A 296 7.09 9.07 -15.23
N PRO A 297 7.57 8.62 -14.06
CA PRO A 297 8.82 7.88 -13.99
C PRO A 297 8.66 6.52 -14.69
N LEU A 298 9.78 5.98 -15.18
CA LEU A 298 9.85 4.63 -15.71
C LEU A 298 9.92 3.65 -14.53
N VAL A 299 8.86 2.86 -14.37
CA VAL A 299 8.78 1.80 -13.36
C VAL A 299 8.92 0.47 -14.06
N SER A 300 9.98 -0.27 -13.71
CA SER A 300 10.20 -1.63 -14.17
C SER A 300 10.01 -2.57 -13.00
N MET A 301 8.81 -3.13 -12.86
CA MET A 301 8.60 -4.28 -11.98
C MET A 301 8.89 -5.54 -12.78
N ASN A 302 9.72 -6.42 -12.23
CA ASN A 302 10.08 -7.67 -12.88
C ASN A 302 9.54 -8.88 -12.10
N PRO A 303 8.20 -9.03 -11.99
CA PRO A 303 7.59 -10.12 -11.22
C PRO A 303 7.95 -11.52 -11.72
N SER A 304 8.27 -11.63 -13.01
CA SER A 304 8.46 -12.90 -13.71
C SER A 304 9.90 -13.38 -13.75
N ALA A 305 10.88 -12.57 -13.30
CA ALA A 305 12.30 -12.89 -13.43
C ALA A 305 12.87 -13.77 -12.32
N ILE A 306 12.11 -14.03 -11.26
CA ILE A 306 12.61 -14.86 -10.15
C ILE A 306 11.76 -16.11 -10.03
N ASP A 307 12.35 -17.23 -10.45
CA ASP A 307 11.71 -18.54 -10.39
C ASP A 307 11.30 -18.93 -8.97
N ASP A 308 12.07 -18.50 -7.95
CA ASP A 308 11.75 -18.72 -6.53
C ASP A 308 10.45 -18.00 -6.11
N ASP A 309 10.26 -16.74 -6.54
CA ASP A 309 9.08 -15.94 -6.22
C ASP A 309 7.84 -16.52 -6.91
N VAL A 310 8.00 -16.99 -8.16
CA VAL A 310 6.95 -17.69 -8.91
C VAL A 310 6.61 -19.03 -8.24
N ALA A 311 7.62 -19.79 -7.80
CA ALA A 311 7.41 -21.06 -7.11
C ALA A 311 6.61 -20.87 -5.82
N ALA A 312 6.97 -19.87 -5.01
CA ALA A 312 6.23 -19.54 -3.80
C ALA A 312 4.77 -19.17 -4.11
N LEU A 313 4.51 -18.37 -5.15
CA LEU A 313 3.14 -18.04 -5.56
C LEU A 313 2.36 -19.26 -6.05
N VAL A 314 3.00 -20.18 -6.78
CA VAL A 314 2.41 -21.46 -7.19
C VAL A 314 2.01 -22.29 -5.97
N GLU A 315 2.82 -22.32 -4.91
CA GLU A 315 2.47 -22.98 -3.66
C GLU A 315 1.21 -22.34 -3.03
N GLY A 316 1.13 -21.00 -3.01
CA GLY A 316 -0.07 -20.28 -2.58
C GLY A 316 -1.32 -20.65 -3.37
N VAL A 317 -1.22 -20.76 -4.69
CA VAL A 317 -2.32 -21.23 -5.56
C VAL A 317 -2.73 -22.67 -5.23
N VAL A 318 -1.76 -23.58 -5.03
CA VAL A 318 -2.03 -24.99 -4.63
C VAL A 318 -2.70 -25.06 -3.25
N MET A 319 -2.30 -24.21 -2.32
CA MET A 319 -2.98 -24.07 -1.04
C MET A 319 -4.41 -23.56 -1.22
N GLY A 320 -4.61 -22.58 -2.10
CA GLY A 320 -5.92 -22.09 -2.48
C GLY A 320 -6.85 -23.17 -3.03
N ASP A 321 -6.37 -23.96 -3.99
CA ASP A 321 -7.08 -25.11 -4.57
C ASP A 321 -7.52 -26.14 -3.51
N SER A 322 -6.68 -26.31 -2.49
CA SER A 322 -6.97 -27.24 -1.38
C SER A 322 -8.03 -26.66 -0.45
N LEU A 323 -8.04 -25.34 -0.23
CA LEU A 323 -9.05 -24.66 0.57
C LEU A 323 -10.43 -24.73 -0.09
N VAL A 324 -10.53 -24.45 -1.39
CA VAL A 324 -11.82 -24.45 -2.11
C VAL A 324 -12.49 -25.82 -2.19
N LYS A 325 -11.73 -26.91 -2.07
CA LYS A 325 -12.27 -28.28 -2.01
C LYS A 325 -12.92 -28.62 -0.67
N LYS A 326 -12.67 -27.86 0.40
CA LYS A 326 -13.25 -28.13 1.72
C LYS A 326 -14.78 -27.97 1.68
N PRO A 327 -15.56 -28.86 2.34
CA PRO A 327 -17.02 -28.85 2.26
C PRO A 327 -17.66 -27.50 2.62
N SER A 328 -17.12 -26.81 3.64
CA SER A 328 -17.57 -25.50 4.09
C SER A 328 -17.40 -24.39 3.07
N LEU A 329 -16.32 -24.42 2.28
CA LEU A 329 -16.05 -23.46 1.21
C LEU A 329 -16.81 -23.84 -0.08
N ARG A 330 -16.86 -25.13 -0.43
CA ARG A 330 -17.61 -25.64 -1.59
C ARG A 330 -19.12 -25.34 -1.50
N ALA A 331 -19.66 -25.19 -0.29
CA ALA A 331 -21.04 -24.76 -0.09
C ALA A 331 -21.28 -23.29 -0.46
N LEU A 332 -20.23 -22.46 -0.44
CA LEU A 332 -20.29 -21.01 -0.66
C LEU A 332 -19.85 -20.59 -2.06
N ILE A 333 -18.95 -21.33 -2.71
CA ILE A 333 -18.35 -20.95 -4.01
C ILE A 333 -18.90 -21.79 -5.19
N GLY A 334 -19.14 -21.11 -6.30
CA GLY A 334 -19.63 -21.64 -7.58
C GLY A 334 -18.50 -21.91 -8.56
N SER A 335 -18.74 -21.62 -9.85
CA SER A 335 -17.75 -21.68 -10.92
C SER A 335 -16.61 -20.69 -10.69
N HIS A 336 -15.48 -20.90 -11.35
CA HIS A 336 -14.51 -19.80 -11.54
C HIS A 336 -15.20 -18.66 -12.30
N ALA A 337 -15.10 -17.44 -11.76
CA ALA A 337 -15.69 -16.25 -12.39
C ALA A 337 -14.94 -15.86 -13.68
N PHE A 338 -13.66 -16.23 -13.77
CA PHE A 338 -12.84 -16.13 -14.98
C PHE A 338 -12.29 -17.52 -15.33
N PRO A 339 -12.69 -18.12 -16.47
CA PRO A 339 -12.30 -19.48 -16.83
C PRO A 339 -10.85 -19.63 -17.33
N ASP A 340 -10.06 -18.56 -17.32
CA ASP A 340 -8.76 -18.54 -18.01
C ASP A 340 -7.62 -19.04 -17.13
N THR A 341 -7.73 -20.27 -16.62
CA THR A 341 -6.49 -21.07 -16.49
C THR A 341 -6.02 -21.36 -17.90
N LEU A 342 -5.01 -20.61 -18.36
CA LEU A 342 -4.28 -20.91 -19.60
C LEU A 342 -3.61 -22.29 -19.53
N CYS A 343 -3.51 -22.85 -18.31
CA CYS A 343 -3.06 -24.19 -18.03
C CYS A 343 -4.18 -25.25 -18.10
N PRO A 344 -4.21 -26.11 -19.14
CA PRO A 344 -5.17 -27.22 -19.22
C PRO A 344 -4.87 -28.37 -18.23
N ASN A 345 -3.68 -28.41 -17.62
CA ASN A 345 -3.33 -29.43 -16.62
C ASN A 345 -2.72 -28.80 -15.35
N PRO A 346 -3.55 -28.41 -14.36
CA PRO A 346 -3.10 -27.75 -13.13
C PRO A 346 -2.17 -28.59 -12.24
N THR A 347 -2.09 -29.92 -12.47
CA THR A 347 -1.15 -30.79 -11.74
C THR A 347 0.28 -30.71 -12.28
N ASN A 348 0.47 -30.14 -13.46
CA ASN A 348 1.79 -29.89 -14.03
C ASN A 348 2.36 -28.57 -13.49
N GLY A 349 3.42 -28.66 -12.67
CA GLY A 349 4.05 -27.49 -12.05
C GLY A 349 4.50 -26.42 -13.05
N LYS A 350 5.01 -26.79 -14.24
CA LYS A 350 5.42 -25.81 -15.28
C LYS A 350 4.23 -25.06 -15.85
N CYS A 351 3.13 -25.77 -16.04
CA CYS A 351 1.87 -25.21 -16.56
C CYS A 351 1.26 -24.23 -15.54
N ARG A 352 1.34 -24.53 -14.24
CA ARG A 352 0.90 -23.63 -13.18
C ARG A 352 1.79 -22.39 -12.99
N GLN A 353 3.10 -22.52 -13.17
CA GLN A 353 4.00 -21.37 -13.20
C GLN A 353 3.65 -20.41 -14.35
N TYR A 354 3.21 -20.94 -15.50
CA TYR A 354 2.76 -20.10 -16.62
C TYR A 354 1.53 -19.28 -16.22
N ASP A 355 0.51 -19.89 -15.62
CA ASP A 355 -0.68 -19.17 -15.14
C ASP A 355 -0.33 -18.10 -14.12
N VAL A 356 0.51 -18.43 -13.12
CA VAL A 356 0.96 -17.45 -12.11
C VAL A 356 1.67 -16.28 -12.77
N ARG A 357 2.55 -16.52 -13.75
CA ARG A 357 3.23 -15.41 -14.47
C ARG A 357 2.26 -14.54 -15.27
N HIS A 358 1.13 -15.07 -15.73
CA HIS A 358 0.12 -14.31 -16.48
C HIS A 358 -0.87 -13.57 -15.58
N MET A 359 -1.21 -14.14 -14.43
CA MET A 359 -2.20 -13.58 -13.51
C MET A 359 -1.59 -12.70 -12.42
N ALA A 360 -0.31 -12.91 -12.09
CA ALA A 360 0.36 -12.17 -11.03
C ALA A 360 0.39 -10.68 -11.38
N SER A 361 -0.13 -9.87 -10.46
CA SER A 361 -0.15 -8.42 -10.58
C SER A 361 0.40 -7.76 -9.32
N PRO A 362 0.99 -6.56 -9.42
CA PRO A 362 1.46 -5.84 -8.25
C PRO A 362 0.30 -5.46 -7.33
N ALA A 363 0.49 -5.65 -6.03
CA ALA A 363 -0.49 -5.32 -5.01
C ALA A 363 -0.51 -3.82 -4.64
N GLN A 364 0.34 -3.02 -5.28
CA GLN A 364 0.49 -1.58 -5.07
C GLN A 364 1.05 -1.19 -3.69
N ARG A 365 1.73 -2.11 -3.01
CA ARG A 365 2.38 -1.91 -1.70
C ARG A 365 3.84 -1.48 -1.86
N ARG A 366 4.04 -0.44 -2.68
CA ARG A 366 5.39 -0.02 -3.12
C ARG A 366 6.22 0.53 -1.97
N ALA A 367 7.48 0.12 -1.91
CA ALA A 367 8.41 0.46 -0.83
C ALA A 367 9.89 0.46 -1.27
N SER A 368 10.75 0.92 -0.37
CA SER A 368 12.23 0.82 -0.42
C SER A 368 12.97 1.62 -1.50
N THR A 369 12.29 2.49 -2.24
CA THR A 369 12.92 3.30 -3.30
C THR A 369 13.94 4.32 -2.78
N ALA A 370 13.95 4.61 -1.48
CA ALA A 370 14.92 5.42 -0.77
C ALA A 370 15.25 4.80 0.60
N SER A 371 15.59 3.51 0.62
CA SER A 371 15.60 2.71 1.86
C SER A 371 16.61 3.18 2.91
N VAL A 372 16.28 2.92 4.17
CA VAL A 372 17.24 2.99 5.29
C VAL A 372 18.46 2.12 4.99
N GLY A 373 19.65 2.63 5.32
CA GLY A 373 20.94 1.99 5.09
C GLY A 373 21.50 2.16 3.67
N SER A 374 20.72 2.72 2.72
CA SER A 374 21.19 2.98 1.35
C SER A 374 21.08 4.45 0.95
N VAL A 375 19.91 5.07 1.17
CA VAL A 375 19.62 6.46 0.81
C VAL A 375 19.39 7.32 2.04
N VAL A 376 18.78 6.74 3.09
CA VAL A 376 18.56 7.42 4.37
C VAL A 376 19.20 6.65 5.53
N ASP A 377 19.49 7.35 6.63
CA ASP A 377 19.98 6.74 7.86
C ASP A 377 18.83 6.22 8.75
N GLU A 378 19.15 5.65 9.91
CA GLU A 378 18.18 5.14 10.90
C GLU A 378 17.29 6.24 11.50
N ARG A 379 17.68 7.50 11.34
CA ARG A 379 16.88 8.68 11.71
C ARG A 379 16.08 9.22 10.52
N LEU A 380 16.03 8.49 9.41
CA LEU A 380 15.35 8.85 8.16
C LEU A 380 15.93 10.08 7.44
N LYS A 381 17.13 10.55 7.83
CA LYS A 381 17.83 11.66 7.18
C LYS A 381 18.50 11.18 5.90
N VAL A 382 18.40 11.98 4.85
CA VAL A 382 19.03 11.66 3.55
C VAL A 382 20.55 11.70 3.69
N ALA A 383 21.22 10.67 3.19
CA ALA A 383 22.67 10.51 3.23
C ALA A 383 23.40 11.44 2.24
N GLY A 384 24.68 11.16 1.97
CA GLY A 384 25.46 11.92 0.97
C GLY A 384 25.82 13.35 1.42
N GLY A 385 25.83 13.60 2.73
CA GLY A 385 26.10 14.92 3.32
C GLY A 385 24.95 15.91 3.22
N ILE A 386 23.76 15.45 2.80
CA ILE A 386 22.56 16.28 2.74
C ILE A 386 22.08 16.56 4.17
N THR A 387 21.71 17.81 4.44
CA THR A 387 21.18 18.24 5.73
C THR A 387 19.76 18.78 5.58
N ARG A 388 18.99 18.73 6.69
CA ARG A 388 17.62 19.27 6.78
C ARG A 388 16.62 18.63 5.81
N LEU A 389 16.85 17.37 5.44
CA LEU A 389 15.96 16.58 4.58
C LEU A 389 15.74 15.17 5.16
N ARG A 390 14.48 14.76 5.30
CA ARG A 390 14.09 13.39 5.64
C ARG A 390 13.10 12.78 4.67
N VAL A 391 13.10 11.46 4.60
CA VAL A 391 12.08 10.66 3.92
C VAL A 391 11.20 9.99 4.97
N VAL A 392 9.91 10.35 4.99
CA VAL A 392 8.92 9.90 5.97
C VAL A 392 7.73 9.27 5.24
N ASP A 393 8.00 8.18 4.54
CA ASP A 393 7.01 7.31 3.90
C ASP A 393 7.63 5.93 3.60
N THR A 394 6.88 5.08 2.88
CA THR A 394 7.31 3.73 2.52
C THR A 394 8.55 3.67 1.61
N ALA A 395 8.98 4.78 0.99
CA ALA A 395 10.25 4.83 0.27
C ALA A 395 11.43 4.50 1.20
N ALA A 396 11.37 4.93 2.46
CA ALA A 396 12.41 4.69 3.46
C ALA A 396 12.42 3.26 4.00
N ALA A 397 11.38 2.46 3.77
CA ALA A 397 11.29 1.12 4.34
C ALA A 397 12.50 0.25 3.95
N ALA A 398 13.17 -0.35 4.94
CA ALA A 398 14.35 -1.19 4.73
C ALA A 398 14.03 -2.46 3.93
N ALA A 399 12.84 -3.02 4.14
CA ALA A 399 12.26 -4.16 3.45
C ALA A 399 10.87 -3.81 2.90
N GLY A 400 10.23 -4.74 2.20
CA GLY A 400 8.83 -4.59 1.79
C GLY A 400 7.92 -4.42 3.02
N CYS A 401 6.84 -3.64 2.88
CA CYS A 401 5.92 -3.33 3.97
C CYS A 401 4.95 -4.47 4.34
N GLY A 402 5.20 -5.69 3.87
CA GLY A 402 4.33 -6.84 4.10
C GLY A 402 2.93 -6.68 3.51
N GLU A 403 1.92 -7.28 4.15
CA GLU A 403 0.54 -7.31 3.65
C GLU A 403 -0.28 -6.04 3.93
N GLU A 404 0.15 -5.22 4.90
CA GLU A 404 -0.57 -4.03 5.36
C GLU A 404 0.34 -2.80 5.29
N ASP A 405 0.43 -2.21 4.11
CA ASP A 405 1.25 -1.04 3.82
C ASP A 405 0.79 0.23 4.56
N GLU A 406 -0.51 0.34 4.86
CA GLU A 406 -1.06 1.41 5.71
C GLU A 406 -0.36 1.44 7.07
N TRP A 407 -0.26 0.30 7.77
CA TRP A 407 0.40 0.21 9.07
C TRP A 407 1.89 0.50 8.99
N CYS A 408 2.55 0.01 7.94
CA CYS A 408 3.95 0.34 7.67
C CYS A 408 4.15 1.85 7.56
N SER A 409 3.29 2.53 6.78
CA SER A 409 3.35 3.98 6.59
C SER A 409 3.08 4.76 7.88
N GLU A 410 2.09 4.33 8.69
CA GLU A 410 1.78 4.96 9.98
C GLU A 410 2.91 4.76 11.00
N ALA A 411 3.51 3.57 11.05
CA ALA A 411 4.63 3.29 11.95
C ALA A 411 5.86 4.16 11.61
N ILE A 412 6.19 4.29 10.33
CA ILE A 412 7.26 5.19 9.86
C ILE A 412 6.95 6.64 10.26
N ALA A 413 5.72 7.11 10.01
CA ALA A 413 5.31 8.47 10.34
C ALA A 413 5.37 8.75 11.85
N GLN A 414 4.90 7.81 12.69
CA GLN A 414 4.93 7.96 14.15
C GLN A 414 6.35 7.94 14.69
N GLY A 415 7.21 7.05 14.17
CA GLY A 415 8.63 7.02 14.52
C GLY A 415 9.34 8.32 14.14
N ALA A 416 9.09 8.83 12.93
CA ALA A 416 9.63 10.10 12.47
C ALA A 416 9.18 11.28 13.35
N ALA A 417 7.89 11.34 13.71
CA ALA A 417 7.36 12.39 14.57
C ALA A 417 8.08 12.44 15.93
N ASN A 418 8.34 11.28 16.54
CA ASN A 418 9.06 11.19 17.81
C ASN A 418 10.53 11.64 17.66
N LEU A 419 11.21 11.23 16.58
CA LEU A 419 12.57 11.66 16.29
C LEU A 419 12.66 13.18 16.08
N ILE A 420 11.74 13.75 15.31
CA ILE A 420 11.70 15.19 15.02
C ILE A 420 11.42 15.98 16.29
N ALA A 421 10.46 15.56 17.11
CA ALA A 421 10.19 16.21 18.40
C ALA A 421 11.46 16.25 19.26
N SER A 422 12.15 15.11 19.42
CA SER A 422 13.37 15.06 20.24
C SER A 422 14.55 15.90 19.74
N GLU A 423 14.56 16.28 18.46
CA GLU A 423 15.64 17.08 17.86
C GLU A 423 15.30 18.58 17.77
N HIS A 424 14.02 18.95 17.85
CA HIS A 424 13.54 20.32 17.63
C HIS A 424 12.76 20.92 18.81
N ASP A 425 12.57 20.16 19.89
CA ASP A 425 12.00 20.61 21.18
C ASP A 425 12.89 21.62 21.92
#